data_AF-A0A6J7MJB9-F1
#
_entry.id   AF-A0A6J7MJB9-F1
#
_cell.length_a   1.000
_cell.length_b   1.000
_cell.length_c   1.000
_cell.angle_alpha   90.00
_cell.angle_beta   90.00
_cell.angle_gamma   90.00
#
_symmetry.space_group_name_H-M   'P 1'
#
loop_
_entity.id
_entity.type
_entity.pdbx_description
1 polymer ?
#
loop_
_entity_poly.entity_id
_entity_poly.type
_entity_poly.pdbx_seq_one_letter_code
_entity_poly.pdbx_strand_id
1 'polypeptide(L)' 'MSQNVATLISGVVVLLSIFLIGRKLRISPRYERRPRELNLWSSLDKGIDPSDVD' A
#
# COMPACT_ATOMS: atom_id res chain seq x y z
N MET A 1 10.00 16.80 37.92
CA MET A 1 9.53 17.40 36.65
C MET A 1 10.25 16.83 35.42
N SER A 2 11.58 16.71 35.45
CA SER A 2 12.40 16.24 34.30
C SER A 2 12.11 14.81 33.83
N GLN A 3 11.83 13.89 34.76
CA GLN A 3 11.57 12.48 34.41
C GLN A 3 10.28 12.32 33.60
N ASN A 4 9.19 12.95 34.05
CA ASN A 4 7.90 12.90 33.34
C ASN A 4 7.99 13.53 31.93
N VAL A 5 8.78 14.60 31.79
CA VAL A 5 9.03 15.24 30.49
C VAL A 5 9.84 14.33 29.58
N ALA A 6 10.88 13.66 30.09
CA ALA A 6 11.68 12.71 29.33
C ALA A 6 10.84 11.49 28.88
N THR A 7 9.97 10.98 29.74
CA THR A 7 9.05 9.87 29.41
C THR A 7 8.04 10.28 28.34
N LEU A 8 7.49 11.49 28.40
CA LEU A 8 6.60 12.02 27.37
C LEU A 8 7.30 12.16 26.01
N ILE A 9 8.52 12.70 26.01
CA ILE A 9 9.30 12.87 24.78
C ILE A 9 9.63 11.51 24.17
N SER A 10 10.05 10.52 24.97
CA SER A 10 10.35 9.19 24.44
C SER A 10 9.10 8.52 23.86
N GLY A 11 7.95 8.65 24.52
CA GLY A 11 6.67 8.14 24.01
C GLY A 11 6.30 8.72 22.65
N VAL A 12 6.45 10.04 22.48
CA VAL A 12 6.18 10.72 21.20
C VAL A 12 7.13 10.22 20.10
N VAL A 13 8.41 10.04 20.40
CA VAL A 13 9.41 9.53 19.43
C VAL A 13 9.09 8.10 18.99
N VAL A 14 8.69 7.23 19.92
CA VAL A 14 8.28 5.85 19.61
C VAL A 14 7.04 5.82 18.72
N LEU A 15 6.02 6.62 19.04
CA LEU A 15 4.80 6.68 18.23
C LEU A 15 5.08 7.21 16.82
N LEU A 16 5.91 8.25 16.69
CA LEU A 16 6.33 8.79 15.39
C LEU A 16 7.10 7.76 14.57
N SER A 17 8.02 7.02 15.18
CA SER A 17 8.80 5.99 14.47
C SER A 17 7.91 4.85 13.99
N ILE A 18 6.98 4.36 14.81
CA ILE A 18 5.99 3.35 14.40
C ILE A 18 5.13 3.87 13.24
N PHE A 19 4.63 5.10 13.32
CA PHE A 19 3.81 5.70 12.28
C PHE A 19 4.57 5.85 10.94
N LEU A 20 5.81 6.34 10.99
CA LEU A 20 6.66 6.48 9.81
C LEU A 20 6.98 5.15 9.16
N ILE A 21 7.31 4.14 9.96
CA ILE A 21 7.58 2.78 9.48
C ILE A 21 6.29 2.18 8.88
N GLY A 22 5.15 2.29 9.55
CA GLY A 22 3.86 1.80 9.07
C GLY A 22 3.41 2.46 7.76
N ARG A 23 3.67 3.76 7.59
CA ARG A 23 3.41 4.48 6.32
C ARG A 23 4.31 3.97 5.19
N LYS A 24 5.57 3.65 5.48
CA LYS A 24 6.53 3.16 4.49
C LYS A 24 6.32 1.68 4.15
N LEU A 25 5.85 0.90 5.11
CA LEU A 25 5.42 -0.49 4.97
C LEU A 25 3.97 -0.59 4.51
N ARG A 26 3.53 0.29 3.58
CA ARG A 26 2.38 -0.04 2.73
C ARG A 26 2.72 -1.35 2.06
N ILE A 27 2.14 -2.42 2.60
CA ILE A 27 2.32 -3.81 2.18
C ILE A 27 2.17 -3.77 0.66
N SER A 28 3.29 -4.02 0.00
CA SER A 28 3.56 -3.87 -1.42
C SER A 28 2.31 -3.77 -2.31
N PRO A 29 2.30 -2.92 -3.36
CA PRO A 29 1.22 -2.87 -4.36
C PRO A 29 0.96 -4.23 -5.05
N ARG A 30 1.73 -5.28 -4.73
CA ARG A 30 1.43 -6.68 -4.96
C ARG A 30 0.14 -7.19 -4.30
N TYR A 31 -0.31 -6.59 -3.19
CA TYR A 31 -1.57 -6.91 -2.51
C TYR A 31 -2.69 -5.90 -2.76
N GLU A 32 -2.36 -4.69 -3.21
CA GLU A 32 -3.31 -3.91 -3.99
C GLU A 32 -3.57 -4.77 -5.23
N ARG A 33 -4.71 -5.48 -5.26
CA ARG A 33 -5.22 -6.07 -6.49
C ARG A 33 -5.51 -4.90 -7.42
N ARG A 34 -4.48 -4.31 -8.01
CA ARG A 34 -4.63 -3.47 -9.18
C ARG A 34 -5.45 -4.33 -10.14
N PRO A 35 -6.60 -3.84 -10.64
CA PRO A 35 -7.30 -4.58 -11.68
C PRO A 35 -6.23 -4.86 -12.73
N ARG A 36 -5.91 -6.14 -12.93
CA ARG A 36 -4.98 -6.50 -14.00
C ARG A 36 -5.58 -5.85 -15.23
N GLU A 37 -4.83 -5.00 -15.90
CA GLU A 37 -5.25 -4.53 -17.21
C GLU A 37 -5.69 -5.76 -18.00
N LEU A 38 -6.85 -5.66 -18.67
CA LEU A 38 -7.42 -6.80 -19.38
C LEU A 38 -6.37 -7.30 -20.35
N ASN A 39 -5.72 -8.41 -20.00
CA ASN A 39 -4.81 -9.08 -20.90
C ASN A 39 -5.68 -9.76 -21.97
N LEU A 40 -5.05 -10.09 -23.10
CA LEU A 40 -5.68 -10.73 -24.26
C LEU A 40 -6.55 -11.96 -23.92
N TRP A 41 -6.20 -12.67 -22.84
CA TRP A 41 -6.91 -13.86 -22.40
C TRP A 41 -8.12 -13.53 -21.51
N SER A 42 -7.99 -12.52 -20.64
CA SER A 42 -9.05 -12.04 -19.76
C SER A 42 -10.05 -11.09 -20.43
N SER A 43 -9.71 -10.55 -21.61
CA SER A 43 -10.62 -9.79 -22.47
C SER A 43 -11.68 -10.71 -23.08
N LEU A 44 -11.29 -11.94 -23.44
CA LEU A 44 -12.19 -12.95 -23.99
C LEU A 44 -13.31 -13.32 -23.01
N ASP A 45 -12.98 -13.48 -21.72
CA ASP A 45 -13.96 -13.73 -20.66
C ASP A 45 -14.97 -12.57 -20.48
N LYS A 46 -14.63 -11.38 -20.98
CA LYS A 46 -15.49 -10.20 -20.98
C LYS A 46 -16.18 -9.96 -22.33
N GLY A 47 -16.01 -10.85 -23.30
CA GLY A 47 -16.59 -10.71 -24.64
C GLY A 47 -15.94 -9.61 -25.48
N ILE A 48 -14.73 -9.16 -25.11
CA ILE A 48 -13.93 -8.23 -25.91
C ILE A 48 -13.06 -9.10 -26.82
N ASP A 49 -13.32 -9.03 -28.13
CA ASP A 49 -12.52 -9.73 -29.12
C ASP A 49 -11.13 -9.08 -29.22
N PRO A 50 -10.05 -9.80 -28.87
CA PRO A 50 -8.71 -9.25 -28.96
C PRO A 50 -8.23 -8.98 -30.39
N SER A 51 -8.95 -9.43 -31.42
CA SER A 51 -8.64 -9.19 -32.84
C SER A 51 -9.24 -7.90 -33.41
N ASP A 52 -10.03 -7.17 -32.63
CA ASP A 52 -10.58 -5.86 -33.03
C ASP A 52 -9.58 -4.69 -32.80
N VAL A 53 -8.42 -5.00 -32.22
CA VAL A 53 -7.28 -4.07 -32.05
C VAL A 53 -6.15 -4.54 -32.98
N ASP A 54 -6.29 -4.18 -34.25
CA ASP A 54 -5.41 -4.43 -35.41
C ASP A 54 -5.39 -5.84 -36.03
#